data_AF-A0A0F9RZV0-F1
#
_entry.id   AF-A0A0F9RZV0-F1
#
_cell.length_a   1.000
_cell.length_b   1.000
_cell.length_c   1.000
_cell.angle_alpha   90.00
_cell.angle_beta   90.00
_cell.angle_gamma   90.00
#
_symmetry.space_group_name_H-M   'P 1'
#
loop_
_entity.id
_entity.type
_entity.pdbx_description
1 polymer ?
#
loop_
_entity_poly.entity_id
_entity_poly.type
_entity_poly.pdbx_seq_one_letter_code
_entity_poly.pdbx_strand_id
1 'polypeptide(L)'
;MPTVEEVQEKYGAIKAVDIVANGDPITFATSVEGLEGTGKTYFGLLTCPTPIVHVNFGDRDATPLLYDMSAERRERTVLYAFHAKGSGGWTRPEGKDALHALAEVAQEHLSDGKLAGGTFIIDSGSTFWDVVQEVYVAPEQEKREREGGKKRGGLEYGQANLIVSGVLNWIKNQGAFLIITHTKAQEWDAQGPIPGKYRAKQNNKVPYIVEVRLDLTKECSTCSAPDCRAHVGRKHFGQFLKFGRDTALEGMKLESPTFEMVYSFYARGKFPNEEALR
;
A
#
# COMPACT_ATOMS: atom_id res chain seq x y z
N MET A 1 3.42 -19.53 -16.21
CA MET A 1 3.67 -18.61 -15.08
C MET A 1 4.13 -19.48 -13.93
N PRO A 2 5.20 -19.11 -13.20
CA PRO A 2 5.66 -19.91 -12.07
C PRO A 2 4.62 -19.88 -10.93
N THR A 3 4.41 -21.02 -10.30
CA THR A 3 3.57 -21.21 -9.11
C THR A 3 4.29 -20.78 -7.83
N VAL A 4 3.55 -20.64 -6.72
CA VAL A 4 4.14 -20.28 -5.42
C VAL A 4 5.11 -21.35 -4.94
N GLU A 5 4.77 -22.64 -5.10
CA GLU A 5 5.66 -23.74 -4.73
C GLU A 5 6.95 -23.73 -5.58
N GLU A 6 6.86 -23.50 -6.89
CA GLU A 6 8.04 -23.41 -7.77
C GLU A 6 8.98 -22.24 -7.43
N VAL A 7 8.44 -21.14 -6.90
CA VAL A 7 9.25 -20.01 -6.40
C VAL A 7 9.87 -20.37 -5.04
N GLN A 8 9.12 -20.99 -4.13
CA GLN A 8 9.61 -21.34 -2.80
C GLN A 8 10.67 -22.44 -2.81
N GLU A 9 10.48 -23.49 -3.61
CA GLU A 9 11.42 -24.63 -3.75
C GLU A 9 12.73 -24.19 -4.39
N LYS A 10 12.66 -23.25 -5.35
CA LYS A 10 13.82 -22.83 -6.15
C LYS A 10 14.62 -21.69 -5.53
N TYR A 11 13.98 -20.79 -4.78
CA TYR A 11 14.65 -19.61 -4.20
C TYR A 11 14.78 -19.67 -2.69
N GLY A 12 14.24 -20.70 -2.04
CA GLY A 12 14.13 -20.85 -0.60
C GLY A 12 13.01 -19.97 -0.04
N ALA A 13 12.00 -20.59 0.55
CA ALA A 13 11.01 -19.86 1.33
C ALA A 13 11.70 -19.25 2.56
N ILE A 14 11.83 -17.92 2.61
CA ILE A 14 12.05 -17.26 3.89
C ILE A 14 10.67 -17.05 4.47
N LYS A 15 10.32 -17.81 5.52
CA LYS A 15 9.07 -17.54 6.21
C LYS A 15 9.15 -16.15 6.82
N ALA A 16 8.04 -15.42 6.88
CA ALA A 16 8.00 -14.10 7.50
C ALA A 16 8.58 -14.10 8.94
N VAL A 17 8.46 -15.23 9.65
CA VAL A 17 9.05 -15.46 10.98
C VAL A 17 10.59 -15.58 10.98
N ASP A 18 11.18 -16.10 9.90
CA ASP A 18 12.62 -16.28 9.75
C ASP A 18 13.33 -14.98 9.31
N ILE A 19 12.59 -14.03 8.72
CA ILE A 19 13.09 -12.69 8.36
C ILE A 19 13.50 -11.91 9.62
N VAL A 20 12.72 -12.03 10.69
CA VAL A 20 12.96 -11.33 11.96
C VAL A 20 14.06 -12.04 12.79
N ALA A 21 14.17 -13.37 12.66
CA ALA A 21 15.10 -14.17 13.47
C ALA A 21 16.57 -14.12 13.02
N ASN A 22 16.85 -13.72 11.76
CA ASN A 22 18.18 -13.84 11.15
C ASN A 22 19.05 -12.56 11.18
N GLY A 23 18.63 -11.51 11.88
CA GLY A 23 19.36 -10.25 12.01
C GLY A 23 18.93 -9.18 10.98
N ASP A 24 18.74 -7.95 11.47
CA ASP A 24 18.42 -6.70 10.77
C ASP A 24 17.75 -6.85 9.39
N PRO A 25 16.42 -7.05 9.34
CA PRO A 25 15.72 -7.22 8.09
C PRO A 25 15.84 -5.98 7.21
N ILE A 26 16.09 -6.20 5.92
CA ILE A 26 16.09 -5.13 4.91
C ILE A 26 14.65 -4.63 4.72
N THR A 27 14.30 -3.55 5.39
CA THR A 27 12.97 -2.95 5.32
C THR A 27 12.79 -2.09 4.09
N PHE A 28 11.57 -2.08 3.55
CA PHE A 28 11.17 -1.29 2.38
C PHE A 28 9.71 -0.89 2.48
N ALA A 29 9.31 0.09 1.67
CA ALA A 29 7.92 0.46 1.51
C ALA A 29 7.31 -0.13 0.23
N THR A 30 6.06 -0.58 0.35
CA THR A 30 5.28 -1.14 -0.75
C THR A 30 3.97 -0.37 -0.91
N SER A 31 3.73 0.15 -2.11
CA SER A 31 2.40 0.58 -2.53
C SER A 31 1.65 -0.62 -3.10
N VAL A 32 0.53 -0.99 -2.49
CA VAL A 32 -0.35 -2.08 -2.95
C VAL A 32 -1.60 -1.45 -3.55
N GLU A 33 -1.65 -1.43 -4.87
CA GLU A 33 -2.69 -0.76 -5.66
C GLU A 33 -3.68 -1.80 -6.18
N GLY A 34 -4.93 -1.41 -6.42
CA GLY A 34 -5.90 -2.31 -7.02
C GLY A 34 -7.33 -1.86 -6.87
N LEU A 35 -8.23 -2.47 -7.64
CA LEU A 35 -9.67 -2.26 -7.51
C LEU A 35 -10.19 -2.82 -6.18
N GLU A 36 -11.46 -2.56 -5.91
CA GLU A 36 -12.13 -3.09 -4.73
C GLU A 36 -12.20 -4.63 -4.76
N GLY A 37 -11.90 -5.25 -3.61
CA GLY A 37 -11.91 -6.70 -3.46
C GLY A 37 -10.81 -7.45 -4.21
N THR A 38 -9.68 -6.81 -4.54
CA THR A 38 -8.51 -7.49 -5.12
C THR A 38 -7.52 -8.02 -4.08
N GLY A 39 -7.84 -7.93 -2.79
CA GLY A 39 -7.00 -8.49 -1.72
C GLY A 39 -5.90 -7.57 -1.19
N LYS A 40 -6.00 -6.25 -1.37
CA LYS A 40 -4.99 -5.29 -0.87
C LYS A 40 -4.76 -5.37 0.64
N THR A 41 -5.83 -5.26 1.42
CA THR A 41 -5.78 -5.37 2.88
C THR A 41 -5.40 -6.79 3.31
N TYR A 42 -5.83 -7.81 2.57
CA TYR A 42 -5.42 -9.21 2.77
C TYR A 42 -3.90 -9.37 2.65
N PHE A 43 -3.29 -8.82 1.60
CA PHE A 43 -1.83 -8.85 1.40
C PHE A 43 -1.09 -8.29 2.63
N GLY A 44 -1.50 -7.10 3.09
CA GLY A 44 -0.93 -6.47 4.28
C GLY A 44 -1.15 -7.29 5.56
N LEU A 45 -2.40 -7.62 5.87
CA LEU A 45 -2.77 -8.23 7.14
C LEU A 45 -2.42 -9.72 7.27
N LEU A 46 -2.40 -10.49 6.18
CA LEU A 46 -2.25 -11.94 6.25
C LEU A 46 -0.92 -12.47 5.73
N THR A 47 -0.21 -11.70 4.89
CA THR A 47 1.08 -12.16 4.34
C THR A 47 2.30 -11.48 4.96
N CYS A 48 2.18 -10.25 5.46
CA CYS A 48 3.32 -9.49 5.99
C CYS A 48 3.78 -9.98 7.39
N PRO A 49 5.00 -9.69 7.83
CA PRO A 49 5.50 -10.13 9.14
C PRO A 49 4.81 -9.41 10.31
N THR A 50 4.65 -10.12 11.42
CA THR A 50 4.20 -9.58 12.71
C THR A 50 5.39 -9.09 13.55
N PRO A 51 5.19 -8.13 14.47
CA PRO A 51 3.94 -7.45 14.84
C PRO A 51 3.36 -6.56 13.72
N ILE A 52 2.03 -6.39 13.69
CA ILE A 52 1.32 -5.57 12.68
C ILE A 52 0.58 -4.43 13.36
N VAL A 53 0.77 -3.23 12.85
CA VAL A 53 -0.06 -2.07 13.16
C VAL A 53 -0.75 -1.64 11.87
N HIS A 54 -2.07 -1.71 11.86
CA HIS A 54 -2.89 -1.32 10.72
C HIS A 54 -3.68 -0.06 11.07
N VAL A 55 -3.51 0.98 10.26
CA VAL A 55 -4.23 2.24 10.38
C VAL A 55 -5.16 2.40 9.20
N ASN A 56 -6.45 2.25 9.48
CA ASN A 56 -7.51 2.31 8.50
C ASN A 56 -8.05 3.75 8.34
N PHE A 57 -7.64 4.44 7.28
CA PHE A 57 -8.29 5.64 6.76
C PHE A 57 -9.42 5.34 5.75
N GLY A 58 -9.54 4.09 5.28
CA GLY A 58 -10.56 3.68 4.31
C GLY A 58 -11.93 3.48 4.96
N ASP A 59 -12.97 3.31 4.13
CA ASP A 59 -14.36 3.20 4.63
C ASP A 59 -14.75 1.76 5.03
N ARG A 60 -13.88 0.78 4.79
CA ARG A 60 -14.18 -0.63 5.02
C ARG A 60 -13.50 -1.13 6.29
N ASP A 61 -14.28 -1.76 7.16
CA ASP A 61 -13.77 -2.39 8.36
C ASP A 61 -12.89 -3.61 8.02
N ALA A 62 -11.66 -3.62 8.54
CA ALA A 62 -10.72 -4.71 8.38
C ALA A 62 -10.83 -5.78 9.49
N THR A 63 -11.61 -5.52 10.55
CA THR A 63 -11.82 -6.45 11.67
C THR A 63 -12.24 -7.85 11.24
N PRO A 64 -13.09 -8.06 10.21
CA PRO A 64 -13.42 -9.41 9.74
C PRO A 64 -12.21 -10.24 9.31
N LEU A 65 -11.14 -9.61 8.81
CA LEU A 65 -9.92 -10.32 8.40
C LEU A 65 -9.13 -10.88 9.58
N LEU A 66 -9.40 -10.43 10.82
CA LEU A 66 -8.81 -11.02 12.02
C LEU A 66 -9.28 -12.47 12.23
N TYR A 67 -10.48 -12.83 11.75
CA TYR A 67 -11.00 -14.20 11.87
C TYR A 67 -10.23 -15.19 10.98
N ASP A 68 -9.64 -14.70 9.89
CA ASP A 68 -8.81 -15.49 8.99
C ASP A 68 -7.36 -15.67 9.52
N MET A 69 -6.99 -14.97 10.60
CA MET A 69 -5.67 -15.08 11.23
C MET A 69 -5.61 -16.24 12.25
N SER A 70 -4.42 -16.82 12.41
CA SER A 70 -4.09 -17.63 13.59
C SER A 70 -4.17 -16.79 14.88
N ALA A 71 -4.39 -17.44 16.02
CA ALA A 71 -4.49 -16.76 17.32
C ALA A 71 -3.24 -15.92 17.63
N GLU A 72 -2.04 -16.50 17.44
CA GLU A 72 -0.76 -15.82 17.64
C GLU A 72 -0.63 -14.56 16.78
N ARG A 73 -1.02 -14.64 15.50
CA ARG A 73 -0.95 -13.49 14.59
C ARG A 73 -1.93 -12.40 15.00
N ARG A 74 -3.14 -12.79 15.41
CA ARG A 74 -4.18 -11.87 15.87
C ARG A 74 -3.75 -11.11 17.12
N GLU A 75 -3.15 -11.78 18.09
CA GLU A 75 -2.62 -11.16 19.32
C GLU A 75 -1.50 -10.14 19.04
N ARG A 76 -0.76 -10.33 17.95
CA ARG A 76 0.32 -9.44 17.50
C ARG A 76 -0.12 -8.43 16.43
N THR A 77 -1.43 -8.26 16.24
CA THR A 77 -2.01 -7.33 15.27
C THR A 77 -2.90 -6.32 15.98
N VAL A 78 -2.62 -5.02 15.79
CA VAL A 78 -3.43 -3.92 16.33
C VAL A 78 -4.05 -3.16 15.16
N LEU A 79 -5.37 -2.92 15.26
CA LEU A 79 -6.14 -2.18 14.27
C LEU A 79 -6.56 -0.83 14.84
N TYR A 80 -6.31 0.25 14.10
CA TYR A 80 -6.81 1.59 14.34
C TYR A 80 -7.67 2.00 13.14
N ALA A 81 -8.72 2.79 13.38
CA ALA A 81 -9.60 3.24 12.33
C ALA A 81 -9.96 4.72 12.51
N PHE A 82 -9.79 5.49 11.44
CA PHE A 82 -10.08 6.91 11.35
C PHE A 82 -11.03 7.12 10.17
N HIS A 83 -12.21 7.68 10.46
CA HIS A 83 -13.22 7.95 9.45
C HIS A 83 -13.77 9.37 9.61
N ALA A 84 -14.13 9.99 8.49
CA ALA A 84 -14.95 11.20 8.52
C ALA A 84 -16.32 10.88 9.14
N LYS A 85 -16.88 11.80 9.93
CA LYS A 85 -18.16 11.54 10.62
C LYS A 85 -19.38 11.65 9.70
N GLY A 86 -19.22 12.23 8.50
CA GLY A 86 -20.31 12.49 7.57
C GLY A 86 -20.00 12.08 6.14
N SER A 87 -21.05 12.07 5.30
CA SER A 87 -20.96 11.71 3.87
C SER A 87 -20.29 12.78 3.00
N GLY A 88 -20.02 13.97 3.54
CA GLY A 88 -19.36 15.08 2.85
C GLY A 88 -17.84 14.92 2.71
N GLY A 89 -17.26 13.84 3.22
CA GLY A 89 -15.81 13.66 3.32
C GLY A 89 -15.24 14.30 4.59
N TRP A 90 -13.92 14.40 4.64
CA TRP A 90 -13.18 14.90 5.79
C TRP A 90 -13.37 16.40 5.97
N THR A 91 -13.72 16.82 7.18
CA THR A 91 -13.56 18.24 7.56
C THR A 91 -12.14 18.50 8.05
N ARG A 92 -11.70 19.75 7.97
CA ARG A 92 -10.36 20.16 8.44
C ARG A 92 -10.08 19.84 9.92
N PRO A 93 -11.01 20.04 10.87
CA PRO A 93 -10.80 19.60 12.26
C PRO A 93 -10.63 18.08 12.37
N GLU A 94 -11.51 17.29 11.74
CA GLU A 94 -11.41 15.83 11.75
C GLU A 94 -10.10 15.34 11.12
N GLY A 95 -9.68 15.97 10.03
CA GLY A 95 -8.43 15.64 9.38
C GLY A 95 -7.23 15.92 10.27
N LYS A 96 -7.22 17.04 11.01
CA LYS A 96 -6.17 17.33 11.99
C LYS A 96 -6.16 16.30 13.11
N ASP A 97 -7.32 15.98 13.68
CA ASP A 97 -7.45 15.00 14.74
C ASP A 97 -6.94 13.62 14.29
N ALA A 98 -7.29 13.20 13.07
CA ALA A 98 -6.83 11.93 12.50
C ALA A 98 -5.31 11.90 12.25
N LEU A 99 -4.72 13.02 11.80
CA LEU A 99 -3.26 13.11 11.63
C LEU A 99 -2.51 13.13 12.97
N HIS A 100 -3.08 13.78 13.99
CA HIS A 100 -2.54 13.73 15.36
C HIS A 100 -2.63 12.31 15.93
N ALA A 101 -3.78 11.64 15.78
CA ALA A 101 -3.95 10.26 16.22
C ALA A 101 -3.01 9.29 15.48
N LEU A 102 -2.78 9.49 14.17
CA LEU A 102 -1.76 8.72 13.43
C LEU A 102 -0.36 8.93 14.02
N ALA A 103 0.00 10.16 14.40
CA ALA A 103 1.29 10.44 15.02
C ALA A 103 1.43 9.77 16.40
N GLU A 104 0.36 9.76 17.20
CA GLU A 104 0.31 9.06 18.49
C GLU A 104 0.48 7.54 18.31
N VAL A 105 -0.25 6.93 17.37
CA VAL A 105 -0.13 5.50 17.03
C VAL A 105 1.30 5.19 16.56
N ALA A 106 1.85 6.01 15.67
CA ALA A 106 3.21 5.85 15.20
C ALA A 106 4.21 5.95 16.37
N GLN A 107 4.04 6.91 17.28
CA GLN A 107 4.91 7.05 18.44
C GLN A 107 4.78 5.87 19.41
N GLU A 108 3.56 5.40 19.69
CA GLU A 108 3.32 4.28 20.61
C GLU A 108 4.02 3.00 20.14
N HIS A 109 3.89 2.69 18.84
CA HIS A 109 4.28 1.41 18.27
C HIS A 109 5.62 1.38 17.56
N LEU A 110 6.15 2.51 17.10
CA LEU A 110 7.42 2.53 16.38
C LEU A 110 8.60 2.95 17.26
N SER A 111 8.34 3.70 18.35
CA SER A 111 9.40 4.12 19.28
C SER A 111 10.10 2.92 19.89
N ASP A 112 11.39 3.09 20.15
CA ASP A 112 12.26 2.08 20.76
C ASP A 112 12.32 0.76 19.97
N GLY A 113 12.02 0.78 18.67
CA GLY A 113 12.11 -0.39 17.80
C GLY A 113 11.05 -1.46 18.07
N LYS A 114 9.94 -1.15 18.74
CA LYS A 114 8.85 -2.10 19.05
C LYS A 114 8.27 -2.79 17.81
N LEU A 115 8.30 -2.14 16.66
CA LEU A 115 7.83 -2.69 15.38
C LEU A 115 8.99 -3.12 14.45
N ALA A 116 10.23 -3.19 14.94
CA ALA A 116 11.37 -3.60 14.12
C ALA A 116 11.14 -5.02 13.55
N GLY A 117 11.28 -5.18 12.23
CA GLY A 117 10.95 -6.40 11.50
C GLY A 117 9.46 -6.72 11.34
N GLY A 118 8.58 -5.93 11.98
CA GLY A 118 7.12 -5.99 11.82
C GLY A 118 6.63 -5.09 10.68
N THR A 119 5.31 -4.89 10.61
CA THR A 119 4.65 -4.18 9.51
C THR A 119 3.76 -3.05 10.01
N PHE A 120 3.95 -1.86 9.45
CA PHE A 120 3.04 -0.72 9.59
C PHE A 120 2.23 -0.56 8.29
N ILE A 121 0.91 -0.54 8.39
CA ILE A 121 0.00 -0.48 7.24
C ILE A 121 -0.81 0.81 7.29
N ILE A 122 -0.82 1.57 6.19
CA ILE A 122 -1.72 2.71 5.97
C ILE A 122 -2.75 2.30 4.92
N ASP A 123 -4.02 2.16 5.33
CA ASP A 123 -5.10 1.63 4.50
C ASP A 123 -6.31 2.59 4.48
N SER A 124 -6.60 3.42 3.49
CA SER A 124 -5.90 3.57 2.22
C SER A 124 -5.04 4.84 2.21
N GLY A 125 -3.88 4.74 1.58
CA GLY A 125 -3.02 5.88 1.25
C GLY A 125 -3.71 6.95 0.41
N SER A 126 -4.72 6.57 -0.38
CA SER A 126 -5.55 7.53 -1.13
C SER A 126 -6.38 8.40 -0.18
N THR A 127 -7.06 7.79 0.80
CA THR A 127 -7.85 8.56 1.78
C THR A 127 -6.95 9.32 2.76
N PHE A 128 -5.82 8.75 3.16
CA PHE A 128 -4.80 9.48 3.92
C PHE A 128 -4.34 10.74 3.18
N TRP A 129 -4.12 10.65 1.86
CA TRP A 129 -3.78 11.82 1.06
C TRP A 129 -4.92 12.85 0.95
N ASP A 130 -6.19 12.40 0.90
CA ASP A 130 -7.35 13.30 0.99
C ASP A 130 -7.36 14.08 2.31
N VAL A 131 -7.07 13.42 3.44
CA VAL A 131 -6.93 14.07 4.75
C VAL A 131 -5.83 15.13 4.74
N VAL A 132 -4.64 14.78 4.23
CA VAL A 132 -3.50 15.72 4.16
C VAL A 132 -3.82 16.93 3.28
N GLN A 133 -4.50 16.72 2.14
CA GLN A 133 -4.93 17.81 1.27
C GLN A 133 -5.91 18.75 1.96
N GLU A 134 -6.92 18.22 2.66
CA GLU A 134 -7.90 19.05 3.37
C GLU A 134 -7.24 19.90 4.48
N VAL A 135 -6.24 19.34 5.16
CA VAL A 135 -5.57 20.02 6.28
C VAL A 135 -4.56 21.07 5.80
N TYR A 136 -3.80 20.79 4.74
CA TYR A 136 -2.63 21.59 4.37
C TYR A 136 -2.69 22.23 2.97
N VAL A 137 -3.48 21.69 2.04
CA VAL A 137 -3.58 22.22 0.67
C VAL A 137 -4.80 23.11 0.52
N ALA A 138 -5.97 22.67 1.00
CA ALA A 138 -7.22 23.43 0.91
C ALA A 138 -7.12 24.85 1.52
N PRO A 139 -6.50 25.07 2.70
CA PRO A 139 -6.34 26.43 3.23
C PRO A 139 -5.53 27.37 2.33
N GLU A 140 -4.47 26.86 1.70
CA GLU A 140 -3.64 27.63 0.78
C GLU A 140 -4.39 27.94 -0.52
N GLN A 141 -5.21 27.00 -1.01
CA GLN A 141 -6.11 27.23 -2.15
C GLN A 141 -7.17 28.28 -1.83
N GLU A 142 -7.85 28.19 -0.68
CA GLU A 142 -8.83 29.19 -0.21
C GLU A 142 -8.20 30.58 -0.10
N LYS A 143 -7.01 30.67 0.49
CA LYS A 143 -6.27 31.94 0.61
C LYS A 143 -5.94 32.52 -0.77
N ARG A 144 -5.52 31.67 -1.71
CA ARG A 144 -5.19 32.07 -3.08
C ARG A 144 -6.41 32.54 -3.87
N GLU A 145 -7.55 31.87 -3.71
CA GLU A 145 -8.81 32.30 -4.31
C GLU A 145 -9.22 33.68 -3.82
N ARG A 146 -9.04 33.96 -2.52
CA ARG A 146 -9.24 35.29 -1.93
C ARG A 146 -8.25 36.34 -2.46
N GLU A 147 -7.02 35.94 -2.79
CA GLU A 147 -5.96 36.81 -3.33
C GLU A 147 -6.01 36.99 -4.87
N GLY A 148 -7.08 36.55 -5.54
CA GLY A 148 -7.29 36.79 -6.97
C GLY A 148 -6.61 35.78 -7.90
N GLY A 149 -6.29 34.57 -7.42
CA GLY A 149 -6.15 33.39 -8.26
C GLY A 149 -4.85 33.23 -9.08
N LYS A 150 -3.83 34.09 -8.92
CA LYS A 150 -2.56 33.98 -9.67
C LYS A 150 -1.96 32.57 -9.54
N LYS A 151 -1.66 31.91 -10.67
CA LYS A 151 -1.08 30.55 -10.71
C LYS A 151 0.31 30.54 -10.09
N ARG A 152 0.40 30.11 -8.83
CA ARG A 152 1.62 29.46 -8.33
C ARG A 152 1.56 28.03 -8.85
N GLY A 153 2.60 27.54 -9.51
CA GLY A 153 2.70 26.12 -9.90
C GLY A 153 2.65 25.19 -8.67
N GLY A 154 3.05 23.92 -8.80
CA GLY A 154 2.92 22.88 -7.75
C GLY A 154 3.52 23.12 -6.35
N LEU A 155 3.98 24.34 -6.04
CA LEU A 155 4.36 24.85 -4.72
C LEU A 155 3.24 24.73 -3.67
N GLU A 156 1.97 24.75 -4.08
CA GLU A 156 0.81 24.60 -3.15
C GLU A 156 0.79 23.24 -2.43
N TYR A 157 1.43 22.22 -3.01
CA TYR A 157 1.54 20.89 -2.38
C TYR A 157 2.79 20.75 -1.50
N GLY A 158 3.62 21.80 -1.36
CA GLY A 158 4.92 21.71 -0.70
C GLY A 158 4.83 21.17 0.72
N GLN A 159 3.99 21.77 1.56
CA GLN A 159 3.82 21.35 2.95
C GLN A 159 3.20 19.95 3.06
N ALA A 160 2.15 19.66 2.29
CA ALA A 160 1.54 18.34 2.23
C ALA A 160 2.55 17.23 1.88
N ASN A 161 3.40 17.49 0.89
CA ASN A 161 4.44 16.54 0.47
C ASN A 161 5.47 16.29 1.58
N LEU A 162 5.87 17.33 2.31
CA LEU A 162 6.80 17.21 3.44
C LEU A 162 6.21 16.37 4.57
N ILE A 163 4.91 16.56 4.89
CA ILE A 163 4.22 15.77 5.91
C ILE A 163 4.19 14.29 5.51
N VAL A 164 3.74 13.98 4.29
CA VAL A 164 3.69 12.58 3.82
C VAL A 164 5.09 11.96 3.81
N SER A 165 6.08 12.64 3.26
CA SER A 165 7.45 12.12 3.21
C SER A 165 8.03 11.93 4.61
N GLY A 166 7.76 12.86 5.53
CA GLY A 166 8.21 12.79 6.92
C GLY A 166 7.63 11.58 7.65
N VAL A 167 6.32 11.38 7.57
CA VAL A 167 5.64 10.22 8.19
C VAL A 167 6.20 8.91 7.65
N LEU A 168 6.27 8.76 6.33
CA LEU A 168 6.68 7.49 5.72
C LEU A 168 8.17 7.20 5.95
N ASN A 169 9.04 8.21 5.88
CA ASN A 169 10.45 8.04 6.20
C ASN A 169 10.66 7.71 7.68
N TRP A 170 9.90 8.33 8.58
CA TRP A 170 10.01 8.04 10.01
C TRP A 170 9.67 6.57 10.28
N ILE A 171 8.55 6.06 9.75
CA ILE A 171 8.14 4.66 9.89
C ILE A 171 9.25 3.71 9.42
N LYS A 172 9.78 3.94 8.22
CA LYS A 172 10.83 3.10 7.64
C LYS A 172 12.12 3.12 8.46
N ASN A 173 12.51 4.29 8.98
CA ASN A 173 13.73 4.44 9.78
C ASN A 173 13.66 3.74 11.14
N GLN A 174 12.47 3.31 11.59
CA GLN A 174 12.31 2.48 12.79
C GLN A 174 12.47 0.98 12.50
N GLY A 175 12.87 0.59 11.28
CA GLY A 175 13.11 -0.80 10.92
C GLY A 175 11.83 -1.61 10.68
N ALA A 176 10.71 -0.94 10.40
CA ALA A 176 9.44 -1.58 10.05
C ALA A 176 9.23 -1.63 8.52
N PHE A 177 8.57 -2.68 8.05
CA PHE A 177 8.01 -2.70 6.69
C PHE A 177 6.83 -1.74 6.61
N LEU A 178 6.73 -0.98 5.53
CA LEU A 178 5.64 -0.04 5.31
C LEU A 178 4.77 -0.50 4.14
N ILE A 179 3.49 -0.75 4.40
CA ILE A 179 2.52 -1.08 3.35
C ILE A 179 1.52 0.07 3.24
N ILE A 180 1.30 0.55 2.02
CA ILE A 180 0.32 1.60 1.74
C ILE A 180 -0.64 1.05 0.70
N THR A 181 -1.93 0.92 1.04
CA THR A 181 -2.92 0.44 0.07
C THR A 181 -3.50 1.61 -0.74
N HIS A 182 -3.80 1.40 -2.02
CA HIS A 182 -4.46 2.40 -2.85
C HIS A 182 -5.61 1.79 -3.64
N THR A 183 -6.73 2.48 -3.63
CA THR A 183 -7.84 2.15 -4.52
C THR A 183 -7.57 2.72 -5.90
N LYS A 184 -7.74 1.89 -6.93
CA LYS A 184 -7.68 2.33 -8.32
C LYS A 184 -9.02 2.93 -8.78
N ALA A 185 -8.93 3.93 -9.64
CA ALA A 185 -10.04 4.55 -10.33
C ALA A 185 -9.87 4.41 -11.85
N GLN A 186 -11.01 4.33 -12.54
CA GLN A 186 -11.10 4.30 -14.00
C GLN A 186 -10.43 5.56 -14.59
N GLU A 187 -9.58 5.39 -15.61
CA GLU A 187 -9.08 6.52 -16.39
C GLU A 187 -10.12 7.02 -17.37
N TRP A 188 -10.15 8.34 -17.57
CA TRP A 188 -11.06 9.05 -18.46
C TRP A 188 -10.26 9.89 -19.44
N ASP A 189 -10.64 9.86 -20.70
CA ASP A 189 -10.18 10.80 -21.73
C ASP A 189 -11.36 11.65 -22.24
N ALA A 190 -11.12 12.42 -23.31
CA ALA A 190 -12.14 13.28 -23.91
C ALA A 190 -13.31 12.50 -24.55
N GLN A 191 -13.14 11.20 -24.81
CA GLN A 191 -14.13 10.33 -25.44
C GLN A 191 -14.88 9.46 -24.42
N GLY A 192 -14.39 9.37 -23.19
CA GLY A 192 -15.06 8.70 -22.09
C GLY A 192 -14.11 7.84 -21.25
N PRO A 193 -14.62 6.80 -20.56
CA PRO A 193 -13.78 5.91 -19.78
C PRO A 193 -12.94 5.04 -20.73
N ILE A 194 -11.63 4.96 -20.49
CA ILE A 194 -10.73 4.13 -21.30
C ILE A 194 -10.81 2.68 -20.79
N PRO A 195 -11.45 1.74 -21.51
CA PRO A 195 -11.71 0.41 -20.98
C PRO A 195 -10.43 -0.31 -20.55
N GLY A 196 -10.44 -0.87 -19.33
CA GLY A 196 -9.31 -1.63 -18.80
C GLY A 196 -8.13 -0.79 -18.28
N LYS A 197 -8.15 0.54 -18.44
CA LYS A 197 -7.12 1.42 -17.87
C LYS A 197 -7.56 1.98 -16.52
N TYR A 198 -6.80 1.59 -15.50
CA TYR A 198 -7.04 2.02 -14.12
C TYR A 198 -5.76 2.57 -13.51
N ARG A 199 -5.88 3.71 -12.83
CA ARG A 199 -4.79 4.33 -12.08
C ARG A 199 -5.13 4.45 -10.61
N ALA A 200 -4.14 4.40 -9.75
CA ALA A 200 -4.34 4.64 -8.33
C ALA A 200 -4.91 6.04 -8.09
N LYS A 201 -5.97 6.13 -7.28
CA LYS A 201 -6.65 7.38 -6.96
C LYS A 201 -5.71 8.29 -6.18
N GLN A 202 -5.50 9.50 -6.69
CA GLN A 202 -4.70 10.57 -6.08
C GLN A 202 -3.31 10.10 -5.60
N ASN A 203 -2.68 9.26 -6.41
CA ASN A 203 -1.41 8.61 -6.10
C ASN A 203 -0.21 9.37 -6.67
N ASN A 204 -0.22 10.71 -6.68
CA ASN A 204 0.77 11.46 -7.45
C ASN A 204 2.17 11.49 -6.80
N LYS A 205 2.29 11.10 -5.52
CA LYS A 205 3.56 11.15 -4.76
C LYS A 205 4.03 9.82 -4.20
N VAL A 206 3.11 8.97 -3.74
CA VAL A 206 3.48 7.66 -3.18
C VAL A 206 4.29 6.77 -4.15
N PRO A 207 4.09 6.78 -5.49
CA PRO A 207 4.90 6.00 -6.42
C PRO A 207 6.40 6.35 -6.40
N TYR A 208 6.74 7.57 -5.99
CA TYR A 208 8.12 8.03 -5.96
C TYR A 208 8.84 7.68 -4.66
N ILE A 209 8.11 7.56 -3.55
CA ILE A 209 8.68 7.39 -2.21
C ILE A 209 8.73 5.92 -1.74
N VAL A 210 7.98 5.03 -2.40
CA VAL A 210 8.03 3.59 -2.15
C VAL A 210 9.04 2.89 -3.04
N GLU A 211 9.63 1.81 -2.56
CA GLU A 211 10.54 0.97 -3.35
C GLU A 211 9.80 -0.03 -4.23
N VAL A 212 8.69 -0.59 -3.75
CA VAL A 212 7.90 -1.58 -4.49
C VAL A 212 6.51 -1.02 -4.79
N ARG A 213 6.03 -1.21 -6.03
CA ARG A 213 4.63 -0.99 -6.38
C ARG A 213 4.05 -2.29 -6.90
N LEU A 214 3.00 -2.78 -6.25
CA LEU A 214 2.30 -4.01 -6.58
C LEU A 214 0.87 -3.68 -6.96
N ASP A 215 0.48 -4.02 -8.19
CA ASP A 215 -0.89 -3.89 -8.67
C ASP A 215 -1.63 -5.21 -8.56
N LEU A 216 -2.61 -5.26 -7.68
CA LEU A 216 -3.44 -6.43 -7.45
C LEU A 216 -4.69 -6.38 -8.34
N THR A 217 -4.83 -7.40 -9.17
CA THR A 217 -5.99 -7.63 -10.02
C THR A 217 -6.66 -8.96 -9.66
N LYS A 218 -7.92 -9.10 -10.06
CA LYS A 218 -8.69 -10.34 -9.92
C LYS A 218 -9.21 -10.74 -11.30
N GLU A 219 -9.02 -12.00 -11.64
CA GLU A 219 -9.49 -12.57 -12.91
C GLU A 219 -10.40 -13.74 -12.63
N CYS A 220 -11.34 -13.97 -13.54
CA CYS A 220 -12.18 -15.16 -13.50
C CYS A 220 -11.34 -16.43 -13.57
N SER A 221 -11.55 -17.37 -12.66
CA SER A 221 -10.84 -18.66 -12.69
C SER A 221 -11.14 -19.50 -13.92
N THR A 222 -12.30 -19.30 -14.56
CA THR A 222 -12.75 -20.10 -15.70
C THR A 222 -12.41 -19.47 -17.06
N CYS A 223 -12.60 -18.15 -17.20
CA CYS A 223 -12.46 -17.48 -18.50
C CYS A 223 -11.41 -16.35 -18.51
N SER A 224 -10.70 -16.14 -17.41
CA SER A 224 -9.67 -15.10 -17.23
C SER A 224 -10.12 -13.66 -17.46
N ALA A 225 -11.42 -13.43 -17.70
CA ALA A 225 -11.94 -12.08 -17.92
C ALA A 225 -11.90 -11.27 -16.61
N PRO A 226 -11.47 -10.01 -16.65
CA PRO A 226 -11.61 -9.08 -15.54
C PRO A 226 -13.11 -8.90 -15.25
N ASP A 227 -13.51 -9.00 -13.98
CA ASP A 227 -14.87 -8.78 -13.50
C ASP A 227 -15.99 -9.68 -14.10
N CYS A 228 -15.66 -10.90 -14.55
CA CYS A 228 -16.64 -11.87 -15.03
C CYS A 228 -17.75 -12.16 -14.00
N ARG A 229 -19.01 -11.80 -14.28
CA ARG A 229 -20.15 -12.11 -13.39
C ARG A 229 -20.77 -13.50 -13.62
N ALA A 230 -20.42 -14.17 -14.72
CA ALA A 230 -21.04 -15.43 -15.14
C ALA A 230 -20.49 -16.68 -14.42
N HIS A 231 -19.27 -16.62 -13.89
CA HIS A 231 -18.60 -17.77 -13.26
C HIS A 231 -18.22 -17.47 -11.81
N VAL A 232 -18.24 -18.52 -10.98
CA VAL A 232 -17.79 -18.50 -9.58
C VAL A 232 -16.29 -18.79 -9.53
N GLY A 233 -15.59 -18.11 -8.61
CA GLY A 233 -14.15 -18.28 -8.42
C GLY A 233 -13.35 -17.15 -9.06
N ARG A 234 -12.29 -16.75 -8.36
CA ARG A 234 -11.38 -15.68 -8.77
C ARG A 234 -9.95 -16.10 -8.49
N LYS A 235 -9.08 -15.81 -9.45
CA LYS A 235 -7.63 -15.86 -9.27
C LYS A 235 -7.14 -14.45 -9.00
N HIS A 236 -6.29 -14.30 -8.00
CA HIS A 236 -5.67 -13.02 -7.67
C HIS A 236 -4.31 -12.97 -8.34
N PHE A 237 -3.99 -11.84 -8.95
CA PHE A 237 -2.70 -11.62 -9.57
C PHE A 237 -2.08 -10.34 -9.03
N GLY A 238 -0.76 -10.33 -8.92
CA GLY A 238 0.03 -9.13 -8.66
C GLY A 238 0.93 -8.82 -9.83
N GLN A 239 0.93 -7.58 -10.28
CA GLN A 239 1.90 -7.06 -11.24
C GLN A 239 2.81 -6.04 -10.58
N PHE A 240 4.13 -6.21 -10.69
CA PHE A 240 5.07 -5.22 -10.20
C PHE A 240 5.12 -4.02 -11.15
N LEU A 241 4.73 -2.83 -10.68
CA LEU A 241 4.78 -1.59 -11.48
C LEU A 241 6.07 -0.80 -11.24
N LYS A 242 6.78 -1.10 -10.15
CA LYS A 242 8.07 -0.51 -9.78
C LYS A 242 8.76 -1.50 -8.85
N PHE A 243 10.06 -1.68 -9.04
CA PHE A 243 10.85 -2.51 -8.15
C PHE A 243 12.24 -1.91 -7.93
N GLY A 244 12.39 -1.17 -6.83
CA GLY A 244 13.48 -0.21 -6.63
C GLY A 244 14.89 -0.79 -6.55
N ARG A 245 15.05 -2.11 -6.41
CA ARG A 245 16.36 -2.78 -6.43
C ARG A 245 16.72 -3.40 -7.78
N ASP A 246 15.73 -3.68 -8.62
CA ASP A 246 15.92 -4.38 -9.88
C ASP A 246 14.80 -4.03 -10.85
N THR A 247 15.12 -3.26 -11.89
CA THR A 247 14.15 -2.87 -12.92
C THR A 247 13.70 -4.05 -13.78
N ALA A 248 14.42 -5.17 -13.80
CA ALA A 248 14.02 -6.36 -14.56
C ALA A 248 12.72 -7.00 -14.03
N LEU A 249 12.35 -6.69 -12.78
CA LEU A 249 11.11 -7.16 -12.17
C LEU A 249 9.90 -6.28 -12.49
N GLU A 250 10.09 -5.08 -13.07
CA GLU A 250 8.98 -4.25 -13.51
C GLU A 250 8.21 -4.92 -14.65
N GLY A 251 6.89 -4.94 -14.54
CA GLY A 251 5.97 -5.61 -15.45
C GLY A 251 5.71 -7.09 -15.13
N MET A 252 6.52 -7.72 -14.27
CA MET A 252 6.35 -9.14 -13.91
C MET A 252 5.00 -9.35 -13.20
N LYS A 253 4.27 -10.38 -13.65
CA LYS A 253 2.95 -10.78 -13.13
C LYS A 253 3.01 -12.15 -12.46
N LEU A 254 2.43 -12.26 -11.27
CA LEU A 254 2.42 -13.47 -10.43
C LEU A 254 1.00 -13.79 -9.96
N GLU A 255 0.67 -15.07 -9.85
CA GLU A 255 -0.57 -15.53 -9.22
C GLU A 255 -0.37 -15.53 -7.70
N SER A 256 -1.31 -14.91 -6.97
CA SER A 256 -1.39 -14.84 -5.50
C SER A 256 -0.07 -14.42 -4.82
N PRO A 257 0.43 -13.19 -5.07
CA PRO A 257 1.68 -12.72 -4.47
C PRO A 257 1.59 -12.68 -2.94
N THR A 258 2.63 -13.14 -2.26
CA THR A 258 2.80 -13.00 -0.81
C THR A 258 3.95 -12.06 -0.47
N PHE A 259 3.95 -11.50 0.74
CA PHE A 259 5.07 -10.70 1.22
C PHE A 259 6.41 -11.44 1.14
N GLU A 260 6.45 -12.73 1.49
CA GLU A 260 7.67 -13.55 1.47
C GLU A 260 8.30 -13.60 0.07
N MET A 261 7.46 -13.69 -0.97
CA MET A 261 7.92 -13.62 -2.36
C MET A 261 8.52 -12.24 -2.67
N VAL A 262 7.79 -11.16 -2.33
CA VAL A 262 8.26 -9.78 -2.55
C VAL A 262 9.58 -9.52 -1.81
N TYR A 263 9.67 -9.93 -0.55
CA TYR A 263 10.87 -9.80 0.27
C TYR A 263 12.03 -10.59 -0.31
N SER A 264 11.81 -11.83 -0.75
CA SER A 264 12.86 -12.65 -1.36
C SER A 264 13.43 -12.00 -2.62
N PHE A 265 12.57 -11.44 -3.47
CA PHE A 265 13.00 -10.70 -4.66
C PHE A 265 13.80 -9.46 -4.29
N TYR A 266 13.34 -8.73 -3.27
CA TYR A 266 13.96 -7.49 -2.85
C TYR A 266 15.32 -7.75 -2.15
N ALA A 267 15.41 -8.77 -1.31
CA ALA A 267 16.59 -9.05 -0.50
C ALA A 267 17.70 -9.80 -1.26
N ARG A 268 17.36 -10.68 -2.23
CA ARG A 268 18.34 -11.60 -2.85
C ARG A 268 18.86 -11.21 -4.23
N GLY A 269 18.27 -10.23 -4.91
CA GLY A 269 18.89 -9.50 -6.04
C GLY A 269 19.39 -10.31 -7.26
N LYS A 270 19.05 -11.60 -7.42
CA LYS A 270 19.37 -12.36 -8.64
C LYS A 270 18.21 -13.24 -9.07
N PHE A 271 17.74 -13.06 -10.30
CA PHE A 271 16.72 -13.89 -10.95
C PHE A 271 17.28 -14.62 -12.18
N PRO A 272 16.77 -15.83 -12.52
CA PRO A 272 17.04 -16.47 -13.80
C PRO A 272 16.30 -15.77 -14.94
N ASN A 273 16.89 -15.79 -16.15
CA ASN A 273 16.45 -15.15 -17.40
C ASN A 273 16.83 -13.68 -17.62
N GLU A 274 17.88 -13.16 -16.96
CA GLU A 274 18.52 -11.90 -17.40
C GLU A 274 18.85 -11.91 -18.91
N GLU A 275 19.12 -13.09 -19.48
CA GLU A 275 19.39 -13.25 -20.91
C GLU A 275 18.14 -13.25 -21.81
N ALA A 276 16.94 -13.52 -21.27
CA ALA A 276 15.69 -13.52 -22.05
C ALA A 276 14.88 -12.21 -21.90
N LEU A 277 15.33 -11.30 -21.04
CA LEU A 277 14.78 -9.96 -20.84
C LEU A 277 15.63 -8.84 -21.48
N ARG A 278 16.65 -9.21 -22.29
CA ARG A 278 17.39 -8.31 -23.19
C ARG A 278 16.89 -8.44 -24.63
#